data_AF-A0A2G9NYN0-F1
#
_entry.id   AF-A0A2G9NYN0-F1
#
_cell.length_a   1.000
_cell.length_b   1.000
_cell.length_c   1.000
_cell.angle_alpha   90.00
_cell.angle_beta   90.00
_cell.angle_gamma   90.00
#
_symmetry.space_group_name_H-M   'P 1'
#
loop_
_entity.id
_entity.type
_entity.pdbx_description
1 polymer ?
#
loop_
_entity_poly.entity_id
_entity_poly.type
_entity_poly.pdbx_seq_one_letter_code
_entity_poly.pdbx_strand_id
1 'polypeptide(L)' 'MAKDGSINMPGVFGGLMRYNEEYDSKLKITPLQVIIFVVVLAIGVVALKLFLPVA' A
#
# COMPACT_ATOMS: atom_id res chain seq x y z
N MET A 1 -10.79 18.40 -17.90
CA MET A 1 -10.56 16.94 -17.93
C MET A 1 -10.06 16.56 -16.55
N ALA A 2 -10.93 16.02 -15.69
CA ALA A 2 -10.56 15.63 -14.33
C ALA A 2 -9.83 14.28 -14.39
N LYS A 3 -8.51 14.33 -14.24
CA LYS A 3 -7.69 13.19 -13.83
C LYS A 3 -7.26 13.49 -12.40
N ASP A 4 -7.24 12.44 -11.58
CA ASP A 4 -6.67 12.41 -10.24
C ASP A 4 -7.65 12.76 -9.12
N GLY A 5 -8.48 11.78 -8.75
CA GLY A 5 -8.79 11.42 -7.35
C GLY A 5 -9.37 12.46 -6.38
N SER A 6 -9.56 13.71 -6.77
CA SER A 6 -10.03 14.75 -5.87
C SER A 6 -11.54 14.59 -5.67
N ILE A 7 -11.92 13.93 -4.58
CA ILE A 7 -13.28 14.03 -4.04
C ILE A 7 -13.54 15.52 -3.83
N ASN A 8 -14.46 16.08 -4.61
CA ASN A 8 -14.79 17.49 -4.55
C ASN A 8 -15.60 17.73 -3.27
N MET A 9 -14.90 17.98 -2.16
CA MET A 9 -15.53 18.22 -0.87
C MET A 9 -16.15 19.62 -0.87
N PRO A 10 -17.43 19.79 -0.47
CA PRO A 10 -18.06 21.10 -0.42
C PRO A 10 -17.27 22.03 0.50
N GLY A 11 -16.90 23.21 0.01
CA GLY A 11 -16.00 24.16 0.68
C GLY A 11 -16.45 24.65 2.08
N VAL A 12 -17.62 24.23 2.55
CA VAL A 12 -18.18 24.56 3.86
C VAL A 12 -17.75 23.58 4.96
N PHE A 13 -17.34 22.35 4.63
CA PHE A 13 -17.01 21.31 5.63
C PHE A 13 -15.50 21.05 5.83
N GLY A 14 -14.62 21.72 5.07
CA GLY A 14 -13.17 21.47 5.07
C GLY A 14 -12.29 22.57 5.66
N GLY A 15 -12.86 23.63 6.25
CA GLY A 15 -12.12 24.83 6.66
C GLY A 15 -11.11 24.65 7.80
N LEU A 16 -11.27 23.61 8.62
CA LEU A 16 -10.37 23.30 9.75
C LEU A 16 -9.62 21.97 9.62
N MET A 17 -10.04 21.11 8.69
CA MET A 17 -9.47 19.78 8.47
C MET A 17 -9.16 19.65 6.98
N ARG A 18 -7.88 19.57 6.62
CA ARG A 18 -7.44 19.37 5.23
C ARG A 18 -7.48 17.88 4.91
N TYR A 19 -8.64 17.41 4.49
CA TYR A 19 -8.83 16.04 4.00
C TYR A 19 -8.07 15.74 2.69
N ASN A 20 -7.62 16.77 1.98
CA ASN A 20 -6.79 16.66 0.78
C ASN A 20 -5.27 16.70 1.09
N GLU A 21 -4.88 16.84 2.36
CA GLU A 21 -3.49 16.64 2.77
C GLU A 21 -3.29 15.17 3.13
N GLU A 22 -3.09 14.35 2.10
CA GLU A 22 -2.47 13.04 2.33
C GLU A 22 -1.05 13.28 2.84
N TYR A 23 -0.73 12.72 4.01
CA TYR A 23 0.61 12.81 4.61
C TYR A 23 1.63 12.27 3.61
N ASP A 24 2.59 13.09 3.20
CA ASP A 24 3.68 12.69 2.31
C ASP A 24 4.62 11.73 3.06
N SER A 25 4.20 10.48 3.18
CA SER A 25 4.99 9.43 3.79
C SER A 25 6.27 9.27 2.97
N LYS A 26 7.42 9.35 3.62
CA LYS A 26 8.72 9.00 3.02
C LYS A 26 8.77 7.54 2.59
N LEU A 27 7.91 6.69 3.16
CA LEU A 27 7.76 5.28 2.83
C LEU A 27 6.42 5.09 2.12
N LYS A 28 6.44 5.15 0.79
CA LYS A 28 5.29 4.81 -0.07
C LYS A 28 5.48 3.39 -0.59
N ILE A 29 4.66 2.46 -0.10
CA ILE A 29 4.66 1.10 -0.61
C ILE A 29 3.78 1.06 -1.85
N THR A 30 4.39 0.78 -3.00
CA THR A 30 3.66 0.59 -4.26
C THR A 30 2.98 -0.77 -4.28
N PRO A 31 1.84 -0.95 -4.99
CA PRO A 31 1.18 -2.24 -5.13
C PRO A 31 2.12 -3.34 -5.66
N LEU A 32 3.05 -2.97 -6.53
CA LEU A 32 4.07 -3.89 -7.05
C LEU A 32 4.99 -4.43 -5.95
N GLN A 33 5.42 -3.59 -5.01
CA GLN A 33 6.25 -4.02 -3.88
C GLN A 33 5.51 -5.01 -2.98
N VAL A 34 4.19 -4.83 -2.80
CA VAL A 34 3.35 -5.78 -2.04
C VAL A 34 3.32 -7.15 -2.74
N ILE A 35 3.12 -7.17 -4.07
CA ILE A 35 3.09 -8.41 -4.85
C ILE A 35 4.44 -9.15 -4.74
N ILE A 36 5.55 -8.43 -4.93
CA ILE A 36 6.89 -9.02 -4.82
C ILE A 36 7.13 -9.59 -3.43
N PHE A 37 6.73 -8.87 -2.38
CA PHE A 37 6.88 -9.31 -1.00
C PHE A 37 6.13 -10.64 -0.74
N VAL A 38 4.89 -10.75 -1.23
CA VAL A 38 4.09 -11.98 -1.10
C VAL A 38 4.74 -13.15 -1.84
N VAL A 39 5.25 -12.94 -3.05
CA VAL A 39 5.92 -13.99 -3.84
C VAL A 39 7.18 -14.47 -3.14
N VAL A 40 8.00 -13.56 -2.61
CA VAL A 40 9.22 -13.90 -1.86
C VAL A 40 8.88 -14.73 -0.62
N LEU A 41 7.85 -14.36 0.13
CA LEU A 41 7.38 -15.13 1.29
C LEU A 41 6.93 -16.54 0.89
N ALA A 42 6.14 -16.66 -0.17
CA ALA A 42 5.67 -17.96 -0.65
C ALA A 42 6.85 -18.88 -1.04
N ILE A 43 7.82 -18.34 -1.79
CA ILE A 43 9.04 -19.07 -2.15
C ILE A 43 9.83 -19.45 -0.90
N GLY A 44 9.97 -18.55 0.07
CA GLY A 44 10.66 -18.82 1.33
C GLY A 44 10.01 -19.96 2.11
N VAL A 45 8.67 -20.00 2.20
CA VAL A 45 7.94 -21.09 2.85
C VAL A 45 8.12 -22.41 2.10
N VAL A 46 8.05 -22.41 0.77
CA VAL A 46 8.25 -23.62 -0.05
C VAL A 46 9.68 -24.13 0.09
N ALA A 47 10.67 -23.25 0.01
CA ALA A 47 12.07 -23.59 0.22
C ALA A 47 12.29 -24.17 1.63
N LEU A 48 11.73 -23.53 2.66
CA LEU A 48 11.84 -24.04 4.02
C LEU A 48 11.22 -25.44 4.16
N LYS A 49 10.04 -25.69 3.57
CA LYS A 49 9.43 -27.03 3.55
C LYS A 49 10.25 -28.08 2.80
N LEU A 50 10.95 -27.69 1.73
CA LEU A 50 11.80 -28.58 0.93
C LEU A 50 13.10 -28.95 1.65
N PHE A 51 13.77 -27.96 2.26
CA PHE A 51 15.09 -28.14 2.87
C PHE A 51 15.03 -28.55 4.35
N LEU A 52 13.98 -28.15 5.07
CA LEU A 52 13.71 -28.47 6.46
C LEU A 52 12.26 -28.91 6.59
N PRO A 53 11.93 -30.16 6.20
CA PRO A 53 10.65 -30.75 6.56
C PRO A 53 10.62 -30.92 8.07
N VAL A 54 10.16 -29.89 8.79
CA VAL A 54 9.74 -30.01 10.18
C VAL A 54 8.51 -30.92 10.16
N ALA A 55 8.70 -32.13 10.66
CA ALA A 55 7.73 -33.20 10.75
C ALA A 55 6.54 -32.83 11.67
#